data_AF-A0A5D2CMZ5-F1
#
_entry.id   AF-A0A5D2CMZ5-F1
#
_cell.length_a   1.000
_cell.length_b   1.000
_cell.length_c   1.000
_cell.angle_alpha   90.00
_cell.angle_beta   90.00
_cell.angle_gamma   90.00
#
_symmetry.space_group_name_H-M   'P 1'
#
loop_
_entity.id
_entity.type
_entity.pdbx_description
1 polymer ?
#
loop_
_entity_poly.entity_id
_entity_poly.type
_entity_poly.pdbx_seq_one_letter_code
_entity_poly.pdbx_strand_id
1 'polypeptide(L)'
;MLTNWPTTKMRLHKFKDLRTKQKMGGLNCLLKRDATMLKRQLSRLQTYLGGIKYMMRLPNIVIIVDQQEEYTTLREFITLGIPTICLIDTNSDPNLVDILIPTNDDATTSIRLILNKLAVAICEGCSNYI
;
A
#
# COMPACT_ATOMS: atom_id res chain seq x y z
N MET A 1 -7.16 -3.71 -5.71
CA MET A 1 -6.72 -4.81 -4.84
C MET A 1 -7.52 -4.97 -3.53
N LEU A 2 -8.13 -3.92 -2.99
CA LEU A 2 -8.63 -3.93 -1.61
C LEU A 2 -10.11 -4.31 -1.49
N THR A 3 -10.88 -4.15 -2.57
CA THR A 3 -12.28 -4.61 -2.69
C THR A 3 -12.44 -6.11 -2.42
N ASN A 4 -11.45 -6.92 -2.78
CA ASN A 4 -11.41 -8.35 -2.43
C ASN A 4 -10.36 -8.65 -1.35
N TRP A 5 -10.55 -8.04 -0.18
CA TRP A 5 -9.68 -8.25 0.98
C TRP A 5 -9.47 -9.71 1.38
N PRO A 6 -10.49 -10.60 1.38
CA PRO A 6 -10.29 -12.01 1.73
C PRO A 6 -9.24 -12.71 0.85
N THR A 7 -9.27 -12.45 -0.46
CA THR A 7 -8.29 -13.01 -1.41
C THR A 7 -6.91 -12.40 -1.22
N THR A 8 -6.83 -11.09 -1.00
CA THR A 8 -5.57 -10.39 -0.74
C THR A 8 -4.92 -10.87 0.56
N LYS A 9 -5.71 -11.12 1.61
CA LYS A 9 -5.25 -11.69 2.88
C LYS A 9 -4.67 -13.10 2.71
N MET A 10 -5.32 -13.95 1.90
CA MET A 10 -4.78 -15.28 1.57
C MET A 10 -3.43 -15.17 0.84
N ARG A 11 -3.29 -14.24 -0.12
CA ARG A 11 -2.03 -14.00 -0.83
C ARG A 11 -0.93 -13.47 0.10
N LEU A 12 -1.29 -12.62 1.06
CA LEU A 12 -0.39 -12.14 2.11
C LEU A 12 0.11 -13.26 3.02
N HIS A 13 -0.78 -14.19 3.42
CA HIS A 13 -0.39 -15.37 4.19
C HIS A 13 0.62 -16.22 3.41
N LYS A 14 0.32 -16.53 2.14
CA LYS A 14 1.23 -17.27 1.26
C LYS A 14 2.57 -16.57 1.10
N PHE A 15 2.59 -15.24 0.99
CA PHE A 15 3.81 -14.45 0.93
C PHE A 15 4.64 -14.58 2.21
N LYS A 16 4.00 -14.51 3.38
CA LYS A 16 4.65 -14.71 4.68
C LYS A 16 5.25 -16.11 4.80
N ASP A 17 4.51 -17.14 4.39
CA ASP A 17 4.98 -18.53 4.42
C ASP A 17 6.20 -18.75 3.52
N LEU A 18 6.15 -18.24 2.29
CA LEU A 18 7.26 -18.34 1.34
C LEU A 18 8.51 -17.61 1.85
N ARG A 19 8.34 -16.45 2.50
CA ARG A 19 9.43 -15.69 3.10
C ARG A 19 10.06 -16.44 4.28
N THR A 20 9.25 -17.08 5.13
CA THR A 20 9.75 -17.92 6.24
C THR A 20 10.51 -19.13 5.70
N LYS A 21 9.96 -19.84 4.69
CA LYS A 21 10.63 -20.97 4.03
C LYS A 21 11.97 -20.57 3.40
N GLN A 22 12.05 -19.37 2.81
CA GLN A 22 13.31 -18.84 2.27
C GLN A 22 14.33 -18.59 3.39
N LYS A 23 13.92 -17.98 4.50
CA LYS A 23 14.81 -17.69 5.64
C LYS A 23 15.34 -18.96 6.32
N MET A 24 14.51 -19.99 6.43
CA MET A 24 14.89 -21.28 7.02
C MET A 24 15.73 -22.16 6.07
N GLY A 25 16.10 -21.67 4.88
CA GLY A 25 16.89 -22.43 3.91
C GLY A 25 16.13 -23.56 3.21
N GLY A 26 14.80 -23.67 3.40
CA GLY A 26 13.98 -24.76 2.83
C GLY A 26 13.94 -24.78 1.30
N LEU A 27 14.32 -23.69 0.64
CA LEU A 27 14.49 -23.64 -0.82
C LEU A 27 15.68 -24.45 -1.32
N ASN A 28 16.68 -24.71 -0.46
CA ASN A 28 17.89 -25.43 -0.84
C ASN A 28 17.68 -26.95 -0.92
N CYS A 29 16.62 -27.46 -0.29
CA CYS A 29 16.22 -28.87 -0.37
C CYS A 29 15.40 -29.19 -1.63
N LEU A 30 15.08 -28.19 -2.45
CA LEU A 30 14.28 -28.35 -3.67
C LEU A 30 15.16 -28.46 -4.91
N LEU A 31 14.61 -29.06 -5.96
CA LEU A 31 15.22 -29.08 -7.29
C LEU A 31 15.45 -27.64 -7.78
N LYS A 32 16.56 -27.43 -8.53
CA LYS A 32 16.94 -26.09 -9.05
C LYS A 32 15.81 -25.41 -9.82
N ARG A 33 15.01 -26.17 -10.56
CA ARG A 33 13.84 -25.66 -11.30
C ARG A 33 12.78 -25.07 -10.35
N ASP A 34 12.40 -25.82 -9.32
CA ASP A 34 11.35 -25.43 -8.37
C ASP A 34 11.80 -24.28 -7.48
N ALA A 35 13.07 -24.32 -7.03
CA ALA A 35 13.68 -23.23 -6.29
C ALA A 35 13.66 -21.92 -7.10
N THR A 36 13.90 -21.99 -8.41
CA THR A 36 13.89 -20.82 -9.30
C THR A 36 12.46 -20.28 -9.49
N MET A 37 11.48 -21.15 -9.67
CA MET A 37 10.07 -20.77 -9.79
C MET A 37 9.56 -20.07 -8.52
N LEU A 38 9.88 -20.63 -7.35
CA LEU A 38 9.50 -20.03 -6.06
C LEU A 38 10.18 -18.69 -5.81
N LYS A 39 11.46 -18.53 -6.19
CA LYS A 39 12.14 -17.22 -6.12
C LYS A 39 11.45 -16.16 -6.99
N ARG A 40 11.07 -16.51 -8.22
CA ARG A 40 10.31 -15.60 -9.12
C ARG A 40 8.93 -15.27 -8.57
N GLN A 41 8.26 -16.23 -7.95
CA GLN A 41 6.97 -15.97 -7.30
C GLN A 41 7.13 -15.05 -6.09
N LEU A 42 8.16 -15.27 -5.27
CA LEU A 42 8.46 -14.43 -4.11
C LEU A 42 8.81 -13.00 -4.52
N SER A 43 9.61 -12.81 -5.58
CA SER A 43 9.92 -11.46 -6.07
C SER A 43 8.68 -10.72 -6.54
N ARG A 44 7.80 -11.38 -7.31
CA ARG A 44 6.50 -10.80 -7.72
C ARG A 44 5.65 -10.40 -6.52
N LEU A 45 5.49 -11.31 -5.54
CA LEU A 45 4.71 -11.00 -4.34
C LEU A 45 5.35 -9.88 -3.51
N GLN A 46 6.68 -9.80 -3.46
CA GLN A 46 7.40 -8.73 -2.76
C GLN A 46 7.18 -7.36 -3.40
N THR A 47 7.10 -7.27 -4.74
CA THR A 47 6.81 -6.03 -5.46
C THR A 47 5.40 -5.53 -5.16
N TYR A 48 4.38 -6.39 -5.23
CA TYR A 48 2.98 -5.96 -5.08
C TYR A 48 2.47 -5.92 -3.63
N LEU A 49 2.90 -6.84 -2.77
CA LEU A 49 2.40 -6.98 -1.39
C LEU A 49 3.40 -6.50 -0.33
N GLY A 50 4.58 -6.03 -0.74
CA GLY A 50 5.64 -5.62 0.16
C GLY A 50 5.25 -4.49 1.09
N GLY A 51 4.47 -3.52 0.59
CA GLY A 51 3.98 -2.36 1.36
C GLY A 51 2.90 -2.72 2.38
N ILE A 52 2.01 -3.66 2.04
CA ILE A 52 0.87 -4.05 2.89
C ILE A 52 1.14 -5.28 3.77
N LYS A 53 2.38 -5.76 3.83
CA LYS A 53 2.78 -6.98 4.56
C LYS A 53 2.45 -6.96 6.06
N TYR A 54 2.34 -5.77 6.64
CA TYR A 54 2.06 -5.58 8.07
C TYR A 54 0.59 -5.25 8.34
N MET A 55 -0.24 -5.05 7.30
CA MET A 55 -1.65 -4.76 7.48
C MET A 55 -2.42 -6.03 7.89
N MET A 56 -3.08 -5.97 9.04
CA MET A 56 -3.92 -7.06 9.55
C MET A 56 -5.41 -6.88 9.22
N ARG A 57 -5.83 -5.63 9.00
CA ARG A 57 -7.21 -5.21 8.73
C ARG A 57 -7.21 -4.15 7.63
N LEU A 58 -8.39 -3.88 7.08
CA LEU A 58 -8.58 -2.75 6.17
C LEU A 58 -8.31 -1.43 6.90
N PRO A 59 -7.75 -0.43 6.20
CA PRO A 59 -7.49 0.88 6.78
C PRO A 59 -8.81 1.62 7.01
N ASN A 60 -8.84 2.49 8.03
CA ASN A 60 -9.98 3.37 8.30
C ASN A 60 -9.90 4.69 7.53
N ILE A 61 -8.69 5.15 7.21
CA ILE A 61 -8.43 6.36 6.42
C ILE A 61 -7.27 6.03 5.49
N VAL A 62 -7.28 6.57 4.27
CA VAL A 62 -6.22 6.38 3.28
C VAL A 62 -5.70 7.72 2.80
N ILE A 63 -4.38 7.82 2.65
CA ILE A 63 -3.72 8.96 2.03
C ILE A 63 -3.27 8.53 0.64
N ILE A 64 -3.67 9.28 -0.39
CA ILE A 64 -3.36 9.03 -1.81
C ILE A 64 -2.52 10.20 -2.33
N VAL A 65 -1.51 9.86 -3.13
CA VAL A 65 -0.70 10.81 -3.89
C VAL A 65 -1.00 10.57 -5.35
N ASP A 66 -1.22 11.64 -6.11
CA ASP A 66 -1.59 11.60 -7.53
C ASP A 66 -2.91 10.85 -7.79
N GLN A 67 -3.97 11.64 -7.93
CA GLN A 67 -5.31 11.11 -8.21
C GLN A 67 -5.42 10.47 -9.60
N GLN A 68 -4.64 10.94 -10.57
CA GLN A 68 -4.76 10.53 -11.96
C GLN A 68 -4.14 9.15 -12.19
N GLU A 69 -2.96 8.91 -11.61
CA GLU A 69 -2.32 7.59 -11.66
C GLU A 69 -3.08 6.54 -10.82
N GLU A 70 -3.61 6.93 -9.66
CA GLU A 70 -4.25 6.02 -8.70
C GLU A 70 -5.79 5.98 -8.79
N TYR A 71 -6.36 6.36 -9.94
CA TYR A 71 -7.81 6.44 -10.14
C TYR A 71 -8.57 5.14 -9.80
N THR A 72 -7.99 3.99 -10.16
CA THR A 72 -8.59 2.68 -9.86
C THR A 72 -8.64 2.42 -8.36
N THR A 73 -7.56 2.76 -7.66
CA THR A 73 -7.43 2.62 -6.22
C THR A 73 -8.42 3.51 -5.49
N LEU A 74 -8.60 4.75 -5.95
CA LEU A 74 -9.56 5.70 -5.42
C LEU A 74 -11.00 5.17 -5.54
N ARG A 75 -11.39 4.65 -6.70
CA ARG A 75 -12.71 4.01 -6.89
C ARG A 75 -12.95 2.83 -5.95
N GLU A 76 -11.92 2.03 -5.69
CA GLU A 76 -12.04 0.93 -4.74
C GLU A 76 -12.33 1.42 -3.32
N PHE A 77 -11.70 2.51 -2.88
CA PHE A 77 -11.94 3.09 -1.57
C PHE A 77 -13.31 3.73 -1.43
N ILE A 78 -13.78 4.44 -2.47
CA ILE A 78 -15.16 4.93 -2.54
C ILE A 78 -16.14 3.77 -2.39
N THR A 79 -15.91 2.67 -3.11
CA THR A 79 -16.78 1.47 -3.06
C THR A 79 -16.79 0.82 -1.67
N LEU A 80 -15.65 0.85 -0.98
CA LEU A 80 -15.52 0.33 0.38
C LEU A 80 -16.03 1.31 1.47
N GLY A 81 -16.38 2.54 1.10
CA GLY A 81 -16.77 3.60 2.04
C GLY A 81 -15.64 4.04 2.97
N ILE A 82 -14.38 3.92 2.52
CA ILE A 82 -13.22 4.33 3.30
C ILE A 82 -12.90 5.79 2.94
N PRO A 83 -12.87 6.71 3.92
CA PRO A 83 -12.54 8.11 3.67
C PRO A 83 -11.11 8.28 3.15
N THR A 84 -10.97 9.18 2.18
CA THR A 84 -9.74 9.43 1.43
C THR A 84 -9.22 10.85 1.63
N ILE A 85 -7.92 10.95 1.88
CA ILE A 85 -7.16 12.19 1.88
C ILE A 85 -6.29 12.16 0.62
N CYS A 86 -6.47 13.09 -0.31
CA CYS A 86 -5.69 13.10 -1.56
C CYS A 86 -4.92 14.40 -1.74
N LEU A 87 -3.69 14.26 -2.22
CA LEU A 87 -2.94 15.34 -2.83
C LEU A 87 -3.49 15.57 -4.25
N ILE A 88 -3.97 16.78 -4.52
CA ILE A 88 -4.64 17.14 -5.77
C ILE A 88 -3.85 18.24 -6.47
N ASP A 89 -3.49 18.01 -7.73
CA ASP A 89 -2.97 19.03 -8.63
C ASP A 89 -4.07 19.60 -9.57
N THR A 90 -3.72 20.60 -10.36
CA THR A 90 -4.61 21.32 -11.28
C THR A 90 -5.33 20.46 -12.31
N ASN A 91 -4.84 19.26 -12.59
CA ASN A 91 -5.38 18.30 -13.56
C ASN A 91 -6.40 17.31 -12.99
N SER A 92 -6.70 17.38 -11.68
CA SER A 92 -7.44 16.36 -10.94
C SER A 92 -8.85 16.81 -10.52
N ASP A 93 -9.80 15.87 -10.38
CA ASP A 93 -11.21 16.16 -10.05
C ASP A 93 -11.43 16.15 -8.51
N PRO A 94 -11.67 17.31 -7.88
CA PRO A 94 -11.79 17.41 -6.43
C PRO A 94 -13.05 16.74 -5.85
N ASN A 95 -14.04 16.39 -6.67
CA ASN A 95 -15.30 15.82 -6.20
C ASN A 95 -15.20 14.34 -5.81
N LEU A 96 -14.09 13.68 -6.15
CA LEU A 96 -13.90 12.26 -5.90
C LEU A 96 -13.25 11.97 -4.54
N VAL A 97 -12.81 13.00 -3.81
CA VAL A 97 -12.00 12.88 -2.58
C VAL A 97 -12.71 13.56 -1.42
N ASP A 98 -12.64 12.97 -0.23
CA ASP A 98 -13.28 13.53 0.97
C ASP A 98 -12.52 14.72 1.55
N ILE A 99 -11.18 14.60 1.63
CA ILE A 99 -10.29 15.66 2.11
C ILE A 99 -9.21 15.89 1.05
N LEU A 100 -9.23 17.07 0.43
CA LEU A 100 -8.23 17.45 -0.56
C LEU A 100 -7.14 18.33 0.05
N ILE A 101 -5.91 18.12 -0.41
CA ILE A 101 -4.76 18.97 -0.14
C ILE A 101 -4.23 19.44 -1.50
N PRO A 102 -4.42 20.72 -1.87
CA PRO A 102 -3.91 21.22 -3.13
C PRO A 102 -2.38 21.24 -3.08
N THR A 103 -1.73 20.60 -4.05
CA THR A 103 -0.28 20.55 -4.17
C THR A 103 0.12 20.30 -5.62
N ASN A 104 1.35 20.70 -5.95
CA ASN A 104 2.05 20.16 -7.10
C ASN A 104 2.50 18.73 -6.77
N ASP A 105 2.04 17.73 -7.51
CA ASP A 105 2.40 16.32 -7.40
C ASP A 105 3.55 15.91 -8.35
N ASP A 106 3.87 16.70 -9.39
CA ASP A 106 5.08 16.51 -10.21
C ASP A 106 6.37 16.68 -9.39
N ALA A 107 6.35 17.54 -8.38
CA ALA A 107 7.52 17.89 -7.59
C ALA A 107 7.71 16.94 -6.39
N THR A 108 8.72 16.06 -6.46
CA THR A 108 9.09 15.15 -5.35
C THR A 108 9.35 15.91 -4.04
N THR A 109 9.90 17.12 -4.11
CA THR A 109 10.13 17.98 -2.94
C THR A 109 8.82 18.40 -2.27
N SER A 110 7.78 18.72 -3.06
CA SER A 110 6.47 19.11 -2.55
C SER A 110 5.77 17.93 -1.88
N ILE A 111 5.71 16.78 -2.57
CA ILE A 111 5.17 15.53 -2.01
C ILE A 111 5.88 15.18 -0.70
N ARG A 112 7.22 15.23 -0.69
CA ARG A 112 8.01 14.88 0.49
C ARG A 112 7.74 15.83 1.66
N LEU A 113 7.60 17.13 1.41
CA LEU A 113 7.28 18.11 2.44
C LEU A 113 5.93 17.78 3.11
N ILE A 114 4.89 17.55 2.30
CA ILE A 114 3.54 17.31 2.80
C ILE A 114 3.46 15.96 3.52
N LEU A 115 3.98 14.89 2.92
CA LEU A 115 3.99 13.56 3.53
C LEU A 115 4.79 13.54 4.84
N ASN A 116 5.92 14.25 4.91
CA ASN A 116 6.68 14.34 6.17
C ASN A 116 5.86 15.06 7.25
N LYS A 117 5.17 16.15 6.90
CA LYS A 117 4.36 16.88 7.87
C LYS A 117 3.18 16.04 8.38
N LEU A 118 2.51 15.31 7.48
CA LEU A 118 1.46 14.35 7.83
C LEU A 118 2.00 13.22 8.72
N ALA A 119 3.18 12.66 8.37
CA ALA A 119 3.80 11.61 9.17
C ALA A 119 4.14 12.07 10.60
N VAL A 120 4.66 13.30 10.75
CA VAL A 120 4.91 13.89 12.08
C VAL A 120 3.61 14.03 12.86
N ALA A 121 2.55 14.56 12.25
CA ALA A 121 1.24 14.70 12.91
C ALA A 121 0.64 13.34 13.33
N ILE A 122 0.79 12.29 12.50
CA ILE A 122 0.37 10.93 12.85
C ILE A 122 1.17 10.40 14.04
N CYS A 123 2.49 10.62 14.07
CA CYS A 123 3.35 10.20 15.19
C CYS A 123 3.00 10.92 16.50
N GLU A 124 2.74 12.22 16.44
CA GLU A 124 2.29 13.02 17.59
C GLU A 124 0.94 12.51 18.10
N GLY A 125 -0.03 12.29 17.18
CA GLY A 125 -1.33 11.74 17.52
C GLY A 125 -1.26 10.34 18.15
N CYS A 126 -0.40 9.46 17.62
CA CYS A 126 -0.15 8.13 18.19
C CYS A 126 0.45 8.19 19.60
N SER A 127 1.35 9.13 19.85
CA SER A 127 1.97 9.31 21.17
C SER A 127 0.96 9.83 22.20
N ASN A 128 0.08 10.74 21.79
CA ASN A 128 -0.96 11.32 22.66
C ASN A 128 -2.16 10.40 22.89
N TYR A 129 -2.33 9.36 22.07
CA TYR A 129 -3.41 8.37 22.19
C TYR A 129 -3.10 7.27 23.23
N ILE A 130 -1.88 7.27 23.79
CA ILE A 130 -1.45 6.38 24.89
C ILE A 130 -1.70 7.08 26.22
#